data_AF-A0A1X9XP97-F1
#
_entry.id   AF-A0A1X9XP97-F1
#
_cell.length_a   1.000
_cell.length_b   1.000
_cell.length_c   1.000
_cell.angle_alpha   90.00
_cell.angle_beta   90.00
_cell.angle_gamma   90.00
#
_symmetry.space_group_name_H-M   'P 1'
#
loop_
_entity.id
_entity.type
_entity.pdbx_description
1 polymer ?
#
loop_
_entity_poly.entity_id
_entity_poly.type
_entity_poly.pdbx_seq_one_letter_code
_entity_poly.pdbx_strand_id
1 'polypeptide(L)'
;NVKETGKIMMVNYKDLNNLKITTLDSAKFLHDGGFDSTGRYFMVAANASNKIAVVDTKDDKLAALVDVGKIPHPGRGANFVHP
;
A
#
# COMPACT_ATOMS: atom_id res chain seq x y z
N ASN A 1 3.83 15.09 -5.80
CA ASN A 1 4.17 14.07 -4.79
C ASN A 1 3.04 13.04 -4.81
N VAL A 2 3.38 11.75 -4.85
CA VAL A 2 2.44 10.62 -5.06
C VAL A 2 1.55 10.41 -3.82
N LYS A 3 2.05 10.84 -2.66
CA LYS A 3 1.38 10.81 -1.36
C LYS A 3 0.07 11.59 -1.34
N GLU A 4 0.06 12.81 -1.83
CA GLU A 4 -1.09 13.73 -1.77
C GLU A 4 -2.18 13.36 -2.77
N THR A 5 -1.79 12.68 -3.86
CA THR A 5 -2.72 12.22 -4.90
C THR A 5 -3.38 10.89 -4.55
N GLY A 6 -2.90 10.20 -3.51
CA GLY A 6 -3.43 8.89 -3.11
C GLY A 6 -3.22 7.82 -4.16
N LYS A 7 -2.10 7.90 -4.90
CA LYS A 7 -1.75 6.90 -5.92
C LYS A 7 -0.72 5.93 -5.36
N ILE A 8 -0.83 4.66 -5.71
CA ILE A 8 0.22 3.66 -5.48
C ILE A 8 0.76 3.27 -6.84
N MET A 9 2.08 3.31 -7.01
CA MET A 9 2.74 2.95 -8.27
C MET A 9 3.50 1.65 -8.10
N MET A 10 3.08 0.61 -8.83
CA MET A 10 3.81 -0.63 -8.95
C MET A 10 4.70 -0.54 -10.19
N VAL A 11 6.00 -0.49 -9.97
CA VAL A 11 7.00 -0.26 -11.02
C VAL A 11 7.73 -1.56 -11.34
N ASN A 12 7.57 -2.05 -12.55
CA ASN A 12 8.30 -3.22 -13.03
C ASN A 12 9.64 -2.77 -13.62
N TYR A 13 10.71 -3.04 -12.90
CA TYR A 13 12.08 -2.65 -13.25
C TYR A 13 12.85 -3.71 -14.06
N LYS A 14 12.18 -4.74 -14.61
CA LYS A 14 12.83 -5.78 -15.42
C LYS A 14 13.45 -5.25 -16.71
N ASP A 15 12.85 -4.21 -17.28
CA ASP A 15 13.37 -3.50 -18.46
C ASP A 15 13.22 -2.00 -18.22
N LEU A 16 14.34 -1.33 -18.00
CA LEU A 16 14.36 0.11 -17.72
C LEU A 16 14.18 0.96 -19.00
N ASN A 17 14.38 0.37 -20.18
CA ASN A 17 14.12 1.05 -21.45
C ASN A 17 12.61 1.03 -21.80
N ASN A 18 11.89 0.01 -21.35
CA ASN A 18 10.45 -0.18 -21.58
C ASN A 18 9.70 -0.30 -20.25
N LEU A 19 9.77 0.76 -19.43
CA LEU A 19 9.26 0.75 -18.07
C LEU A 19 7.74 0.52 -18.04
N LYS A 20 7.32 -0.58 -17.39
CA LYS A 20 5.91 -0.86 -17.14
C LYS A 20 5.53 -0.41 -15.72
N ILE A 21 4.53 0.47 -15.64
CA ILE A 21 4.00 0.98 -14.37
C ILE A 21 2.50 0.71 -14.29
N THR A 22 2.05 0.11 -13.18
CA THR A 22 0.63 0.05 -12.81
C THR A 22 0.37 1.11 -11.75
N THR A 23 -0.57 2.02 -12.02
CA THR A 23 -1.00 3.05 -11.07
C THR A 23 -2.35 2.67 -10.47
N LEU A 24 -2.41 2.58 -9.15
CA LEU A 24 -3.61 2.25 -8.39
C LEU A 24 -4.13 3.48 -7.65
N ASP A 25 -5.45 3.63 -7.67
CA ASP A 25 -6.14 4.67 -6.92
C ASP A 25 -6.43 4.17 -5.51
N SER A 26 -6.07 4.97 -4.51
CA SER A 26 -6.20 4.66 -3.09
C SER A 26 -6.74 5.88 -2.33
N ALA A 27 -6.52 5.95 -1.01
CA ALA A 27 -6.80 7.13 -0.21
C ALA A 27 -5.62 8.12 -0.24
N LYS A 28 -5.93 9.43 -0.13
CA LYS A 28 -4.93 10.49 -0.05
C LYS A 28 -4.10 10.36 1.24
N PHE A 29 -2.90 10.90 1.21
CA PHE A 29 -1.97 10.98 2.34
C PHE A 29 -1.35 9.62 2.72
N LEU A 30 -0.97 8.83 1.72
CA LEU A 30 -0.16 7.62 1.92
C LEU A 30 1.16 7.94 2.63
N HIS A 31 1.55 7.14 3.61
CA HIS A 31 2.68 7.45 4.49
C HIS A 31 3.67 6.30 4.62
N ASP A 32 3.33 5.31 5.45
CA ASP A 32 4.18 4.18 5.82
C ASP A 32 3.38 2.87 5.79
N GLY A 33 4.08 1.77 5.57
CA GLY A 33 3.46 0.47 5.35
C GLY A 33 4.48 -0.66 5.25
N GLY A 34 3.98 -1.89 5.24
CA GLY A 34 4.79 -3.08 5.12
C GLY A 34 4.02 -4.23 4.50
N PHE A 35 4.78 -5.27 4.16
CA PHE A 35 4.21 -6.50 3.64
C PHE A 35 3.63 -7.36 4.76
N ASP A 36 2.59 -8.11 4.41
CA ASP A 36 2.17 -9.25 5.20
C ASP A 36 3.29 -10.32 5.27
N SER A 37 3.16 -11.29 6.16
CA SER A 37 4.17 -12.34 6.34
C SER A 37 4.47 -13.17 5.07
N THR A 38 3.54 -13.23 4.12
CA THR A 38 3.74 -13.97 2.85
C THR A 38 4.41 -13.14 1.76
N GLY A 39 4.50 -11.82 1.93
CA GLY A 39 5.02 -10.90 0.93
C GLY A 39 4.06 -10.64 -0.24
N ARG A 40 2.81 -11.11 -0.17
CA ARG A 40 1.82 -10.94 -1.25
C ARG A 40 1.02 -9.65 -1.12
N TYR A 41 0.73 -9.22 0.09
CA TYR A 41 -0.10 -8.06 0.35
C TYR A 41 0.75 -6.95 0.95
N PHE A 42 0.76 -5.79 0.29
CA PHE A 42 1.35 -4.59 0.84
C PHE A 42 0.27 -3.74 1.52
N MET A 43 0.44 -3.49 2.80
CA MET A 43 -0.48 -2.71 3.64
C MET A 43 0.14 -1.35 3.95
N VAL A 44 -0.52 -0.27 3.53
CA VAL A 44 0.01 1.09 3.67
C VAL A 44 -1.02 2.04 4.30
N ALA A 45 -0.57 2.86 5.24
CA ALA A 45 -1.38 3.84 5.92
C ALA A 45 -1.61 5.08 5.03
N ALA A 46 -2.87 5.40 4.78
CA ALA A 46 -3.34 6.70 4.35
C ALA A 46 -3.68 7.52 5.60
N ASN A 47 -2.65 8.03 6.28
CA ASN A 47 -2.73 8.37 7.70
C ASN A 47 -3.75 9.49 8.00
N ALA A 48 -3.69 10.61 7.29
CA ALA A 48 -4.63 11.71 7.46
C ALA A 48 -6.04 11.38 6.94
N SER A 49 -6.20 10.24 6.25
CA SER A 49 -7.49 9.69 5.83
C SER A 49 -8.03 8.62 6.79
N ASN A 50 -7.31 8.27 7.87
CA ASN A 50 -7.65 7.21 8.84
C ASN A 50 -7.92 5.84 8.19
N LYS A 51 -7.15 5.50 7.15
CA LYS A 51 -7.36 4.26 6.37
C LYS A 51 -6.06 3.47 6.18
N ILE A 52 -6.19 2.16 6.03
CA ILE A 52 -5.15 1.27 5.50
C ILE A 52 -5.57 0.82 4.10
N ALA A 53 -4.72 1.07 3.11
CA ALA A 53 -4.88 0.51 1.78
C ALA A 53 -4.11 -0.82 1.67
N VAL A 54 -4.76 -1.84 1.14
CA VAL A 54 -4.19 -3.17 0.94
C VAL A 54 -4.05 -3.42 -0.55
N VAL A 55 -2.83 -3.69 -1.00
CA VAL A 55 -2.49 -3.96 -2.40
C VAL A 55 -2.13 -5.43 -2.54
N ASP A 56 -2.78 -6.14 -3.47
CA ASP A 56 -2.35 -7.48 -3.89
C ASP A 56 -1.24 -7.32 -4.93
N THR A 57 -0.01 -7.65 -4.55
CA THR A 57 1.15 -7.48 -5.43
C THR A 57 1.32 -8.59 -6.45
N LYS A 58 0.51 -9.65 -6.37
CA LYS A 58 0.47 -10.70 -7.39
C LYS A 58 -0.41 -10.30 -8.57
N ASP A 59 -1.55 -9.68 -8.25
CA ASP A 59 -2.58 -9.33 -9.23
C ASP A 59 -2.54 -7.85 -9.63
N ASP A 60 -1.54 -7.10 -9.16
CA ASP A 60 -1.35 -5.66 -9.38
C ASP A 60 -2.63 -4.83 -9.13
N LYS A 61 -3.34 -5.06 -8.02
CA LYS A 61 -4.64 -4.41 -7.74
C LYS A 61 -4.80 -3.96 -6.29
N LEU A 62 -5.65 -2.95 -6.08
CA LEU A 62 -6.14 -2.62 -4.74
C LEU A 62 -7.10 -3.73 -4.27
N ALA A 63 -6.72 -4.42 -3.20
CA ALA A 63 -7.52 -5.49 -2.62
C ALA A 63 -8.56 -4.97 -1.63
N ALA A 64 -8.20 -3.97 -0.83
CA ALA A 64 -9.10 -3.37 0.16
C ALA A 64 -8.68 -1.96 0.55
N LEU A 65 -9.65 -1.21 1.10
CA LEU A 65 -9.44 0.05 1.78
C LEU A 65 -10.18 -0.03 3.13
N VAL A 66 -9.42 -0.11 4.22
CA VAL A 66 -9.93 -0.43 5.55
C VAL A 66 -9.91 0.81 6.44
N ASP A 67 -11.05 1.12 7.05
CA ASP A 67 -11.16 2.17 8.07
C ASP A 67 -10.51 1.75 9.39
N VAL A 68 -9.72 2.64 9.98
CA VAL A 68 -9.00 2.41 11.24
C VAL A 68 -9.06 3.64 12.15
N GLY A 69 -8.41 3.56 13.31
CA GLY A 69 -8.28 4.68 14.24
C GLY A 69 -7.58 5.91 13.65
N LYS A 70 -7.56 6.99 14.42
CA LYS A 70 -7.04 8.28 13.98
C LYS A 70 -5.53 8.23 13.70
N ILE A 71 -5.11 8.70 12.51
CA ILE A 71 -3.71 8.87 12.08
C ILE A 71 -2.89 7.58 12.32
N PRO A 72 -3.21 6.48 11.62
CA PRO A 72 -2.43 5.25 11.74
C PRO A 72 -0.99 5.50 11.27
N HIS A 73 -0.02 4.95 12.01
CA HIS A 73 1.41 5.10 11.75
C HIS A 73 2.15 3.78 12.06
N PRO A 74 1.97 2.72 11.24
CA PRO A 74 2.41 1.37 11.56
C PRO A 74 3.93 1.15 11.47
N GLY A 75 4.70 2.07 10.90
CA GLY A 75 6.04 1.77 10.40
C GLY A 75 5.94 0.72 9.29
N ARG A 76 6.56 -0.44 9.49
CA ARG A 76 6.36 -1.63 8.63
C ARG A 76 5.25 -2.57 9.12
N GLY A 77 4.58 -2.24 10.22
CA GLY A 77 3.61 -3.10 10.89
C GLY A 77 4.25 -4.26 11.67
N ALA A 78 3.40 -5.14 12.20
CA ALA A 78 3.78 -6.34 12.92
C ALA A 78 2.91 -7.52 12.46
N ASN A 79 3.54 -8.57 11.94
CA ASN A 79 2.87 -9.79 11.52
C ASN A 79 3.01 -10.85 12.61
N PHE A 80 1.88 -11.43 13.05
CA PHE A 80 1.84 -12.56 13.97
C PHE A 80 0.54 -13.34 13.78
N VAL A 81 0.55 -14.62 14.14
CA VAL A 81 -0.67 -15.43 14.20
C VAL A 81 -1.34 -15.16 15.54
N HIS A 82 -2.58 -14.66 15.52
CA HIS A 82 -3.37 -14.51 16.74
C HIS A 82 -3.83 -15.90 17.23
N PRO A 83 -3.78 -16.18 18.55
CA PRO A 83 -4.26 -17.44 19.12
C PRO A 83 -5.77 -17.66 18.95
#